data_AF-A0A2D6KCS2-F1
#
_entry.id   AF-A0A2D6KCS2-F1
#
_cell.length_a   1.000
_cell.length_b   1.000
_cell.length_c   1.000
_cell.angle_alpha   90.00
_cell.angle_beta   90.00
_cell.angle_gamma   90.00
#
_symmetry.space_group_name_H-M   'P 1'
#
loop_
_entity.id
_entity.type
_entity.pdbx_description
1 polymer ?
#
loop_
_entity_poly.entity_id
_entity_poly.type
_entity_poly.pdbx_seq_one_letter_code
_entity_poly.pdbx_strand_id
1 'polypeptide(L)'
;MTDSNTHEEQSYLDAIVSFLTAQEVTHYETEISDGENFVMGYGNTPEESQENASEQWDEYGGSNDDEGDCCYLVSACLDAKELPRSSPEMKAMKHLTKSFILQSFQGRRDYISYKRKAPGIVQAIKDRKEAQDIWDGIHKKLETIASSVHSNNLREGHRLYKELVLDLESRYI
;
A
#
# COMPACT_ATOMS: atom_id res chain seq x y z
N MET A 1 -24.40 65.29 9.30
CA MET A 1 -24.82 64.31 8.27
C MET A 1 -23.65 63.39 8.00
N THR A 2 -23.29 62.49 8.91
CA THR A 2 -22.15 61.56 8.73
C THR A 2 -22.27 60.28 9.57
N ASP A 3 -23.47 59.77 9.82
CA ASP A 3 -23.64 58.55 10.66
C ASP A 3 -24.23 57.35 9.90
N SER A 4 -24.52 57.49 8.60
CA SER A 4 -25.15 56.42 7.81
C SER A 4 -24.16 55.48 7.12
N ASN A 5 -22.89 55.87 6.98
CA ASN A 5 -21.90 55.11 6.19
C ASN A 5 -21.20 54.01 7.01
N THR A 6 -21.09 54.18 8.32
CA THR A 6 -20.40 53.23 9.22
C THR A 6 -21.20 51.97 9.51
N HIS A 7 -22.54 52.05 9.49
CA HIS A 7 -23.39 50.89 9.80
C HIS A 7 -23.45 49.88 8.64
N GLU A 8 -23.38 50.37 7.40
CA GLU A 8 -23.37 49.54 6.19
C GLU A 8 -22.00 48.85 6.00
N GLU A 9 -20.90 49.56 6.27
CA GLU A 9 -19.55 48.99 6.29
C GLU A 9 -19.39 47.90 7.36
N GLN A 10 -19.95 48.11 8.56
CA GLN A 10 -19.92 47.10 9.62
C GLN A 10 -20.70 45.84 9.21
N SER A 11 -21.86 45.99 8.58
CA SER A 11 -22.67 44.86 8.11
C SER A 11 -21.96 44.04 7.02
N TYR A 12 -21.19 44.69 6.14
CA TYR A 12 -20.37 44.01 5.14
C TYR A 12 -19.21 43.26 5.76
N LEU A 13 -18.54 43.85 6.75
CA LEU A 13 -17.46 43.18 7.49
C LEU A 13 -17.99 41.99 8.29
N ASP A 14 -19.14 42.12 8.95
CA ASP A 14 -19.77 41.03 9.69
C ASP A 14 -20.21 39.89 8.75
N ALA A 15 -20.68 40.21 7.54
CA ALA A 15 -21.01 39.21 6.52
C ALA A 15 -19.76 38.49 5.98
N ILE A 16 -18.65 39.20 5.79
CA ILE A 16 -17.36 38.61 5.37
C ILE A 16 -16.78 37.74 6.48
N VAL A 17 -16.80 38.20 7.73
CA VAL A 17 -16.36 37.40 8.88
C VAL A 17 -17.23 36.16 9.01
N SER A 18 -18.55 36.29 8.92
CA SER A 18 -19.48 35.16 8.94
C SER A 18 -19.20 34.15 7.81
N PHE A 19 -18.89 34.63 6.59
CA PHE A 19 -18.56 33.77 5.45
C PHE A 19 -17.20 33.05 5.63
N LEU A 20 -16.20 33.75 6.17
CA LEU A 20 -14.89 33.18 6.48
C LEU A 20 -14.94 32.19 7.66
N THR A 21 -15.80 32.43 8.65
CA THR A 21 -16.02 31.49 9.78
C THR A 21 -16.94 30.31 9.42
N ALA A 22 -17.70 30.42 8.33
CA ALA A 22 -18.58 29.37 7.82
C ALA A 22 -17.90 28.48 6.76
N GLN A 23 -16.61 28.68 6.46
CA GLN A 23 -15.80 27.61 5.90
C GLN A 23 -15.67 26.54 6.98
N GLU A 24 -16.63 25.62 7.01
CA GLU A 24 -16.46 24.33 7.67
C GLU A 24 -15.15 23.75 7.13
N VAL A 25 -14.11 23.77 7.95
CA VAL A 25 -12.85 23.09 7.64
C VAL A 25 -13.20 21.61 7.63
N THR A 26 -13.54 21.09 6.46
CA THR A 26 -13.69 19.66 6.25
C THR A 26 -12.34 19.04 6.52
N HIS A 27 -12.18 18.47 7.71
CA HIS A 27 -11.05 17.64 8.02
C HIS A 27 -11.29 16.30 7.34
N TYR A 28 -10.43 15.98 6.39
CA TYR A 28 -10.39 14.67 5.78
C TYR A 28 -9.61 13.76 6.70
N GLU A 29 -10.16 12.57 6.90
CA GLU A 29 -9.58 11.53 7.74
C GLU A 29 -9.29 10.31 6.88
N THR A 30 -8.05 9.84 6.92
CA THR A 30 -7.65 8.59 6.26
C THR A 30 -7.12 7.64 7.32
N GLU A 31 -7.81 6.52 7.50
CA GLU A 31 -7.32 5.40 8.31
C GLU A 31 -6.50 4.45 7.43
N ILE A 32 -5.28 4.14 7.87
CA ILE A 32 -4.56 2.95 7.41
C ILE A 32 -4.57 1.98 8.58
N SER A 33 -5.07 0.77 8.34
CA SER A 33 -5.13 -0.29 9.34
C SER A 33 -4.70 -1.62 8.75
N ASP A 34 -3.95 -2.40 9.53
CA ASP A 34 -3.61 -3.79 9.26
C ASP A 34 -4.39 -4.77 10.14
N GLY A 35 -5.46 -4.31 10.78
CA GLY A 35 -6.31 -5.12 11.66
C GLY A 35 -5.81 -5.29 13.10
N GLU A 36 -4.53 -5.04 13.38
CA GLU A 36 -3.95 -5.03 14.74
C GLU A 36 -3.47 -3.62 15.13
N ASN A 37 -2.98 -2.87 14.16
CA ASN A 37 -2.55 -1.49 14.27
C ASN A 37 -3.33 -0.62 13.29
N PHE A 38 -3.59 0.63 13.68
CA PHE A 38 -4.13 1.65 12.80
C PHE A 38 -3.39 2.97 13.01
N VAL A 39 -3.22 3.74 11.94
CA VAL A 39 -2.81 5.15 12.01
C VAL A 39 -3.86 6.00 11.33
N MET A 40 -3.98 7.24 11.79
CA MET A 40 -4.93 8.22 11.28
C MET A 40 -4.18 9.41 10.71
N GLY A 41 -4.35 9.64 9.41
CA GLY A 41 -3.93 10.89 8.78
C GLY A 41 -5.08 11.87 8.73
N TYR A 42 -4.83 13.09 9.17
CA TYR A 42 -5.77 14.20 9.11
C TYR A 42 -5.25 15.23 8.12
N GLY A 43 -6.12 15.84 7.32
CA GLY A 43 -5.72 16.89 6.37
C GLY A 43 -6.88 17.78 5.94
N ASN A 44 -6.58 18.95 5.40
CA ASN A 44 -7.57 19.87 4.84
C ASN A 44 -8.01 19.46 3.43
N THR A 45 -7.30 18.50 2.82
CA THR A 45 -7.66 17.85 1.57
C THR A 45 -7.59 16.32 1.70
N PRO A 46 -8.26 15.56 0.81
CA PRO A 46 -8.11 14.11 0.75
C PRO A 46 -6.64 13.70 0.59
N GLU A 47 -5.89 14.39 -0.27
CA GLU A 47 -4.47 14.09 -0.54
C GLU A 47 -3.61 14.30 0.71
N GLU A 48 -3.80 15.41 1.43
CA GLU A 48 -3.06 15.72 2.65
C GLU A 48 -3.35 14.69 3.75
N SER A 49 -4.63 14.30 3.92
CA SER A 49 -4.99 13.25 4.89
C SER A 49 -4.34 11.91 4.56
N GLN A 50 -4.19 11.58 3.27
CA GLN A 50 -3.55 10.33 2.82
C GLN A 50 -2.04 10.37 3.01
N GLU A 51 -1.39 11.49 2.70
CA GLU A 51 0.05 11.68 2.91
C GLU A 51 0.38 11.57 4.39
N ASN A 52 -0.34 12.28 5.26
CA ASN A 52 -0.14 12.24 6.70
C ASN A 52 -0.39 10.85 7.30
N ALA A 53 -1.37 10.10 6.79
CA ALA A 53 -1.59 8.72 7.21
C ALA A 53 -0.41 7.83 6.79
N SER A 54 0.08 8.03 5.56
CA SER A 54 1.20 7.27 5.02
C SER A 54 2.51 7.55 5.74
N GLU A 55 2.80 8.80 6.09
CA GLU A 55 4.00 9.19 6.85
C GLU A 55 3.99 8.57 8.25
N GLN A 56 2.87 8.68 8.97
CA GLN A 56 2.72 8.04 10.28
C GLN A 56 2.86 6.51 10.19
N TRP A 57 2.39 5.89 9.11
CA TRP A 57 2.53 4.45 8.90
C TRP A 57 3.99 4.05 8.62
N ASP A 58 4.72 4.84 7.83
CA ASP A 58 6.15 4.60 7.55
C ASP A 58 6.99 4.74 8.84
N GLU A 59 6.63 5.66 9.74
CA GLU A 59 7.24 5.81 11.06
C GLU A 59 6.95 4.62 11.98
N TYR A 60 5.69 4.15 12.00
CA TYR A 60 5.29 2.97 12.79
C TYR A 60 5.91 1.66 12.28
N GLY A 61 6.15 1.57 10.97
CA GLY A 61 6.88 0.48 10.31
C GLY A 61 8.41 0.61 10.38
N GLY A 62 8.92 1.54 11.19
CA GLY A 62 10.32 1.93 11.32
C GLY A 62 11.26 0.81 11.79
N SER A 63 11.67 -0.04 10.85
CA SER A 63 13.05 -0.54 10.79
C SER A 63 13.58 -0.26 9.39
N ASN A 64 14.57 0.63 9.31
CA ASN A 64 15.36 0.97 8.13
C ASN A 64 16.31 -0.17 7.68
N ASP A 65 15.89 -1.42 7.89
CA ASP A 65 16.75 -2.60 7.88
C ASP A 65 16.11 -3.66 6.97
N ASP A 66 15.79 -3.27 5.74
CA ASP A 66 15.95 -4.07 4.51
C ASP A 66 15.06 -3.50 3.41
N GLU A 67 15.64 -2.61 2.62
CA GLU A 67 15.24 -2.37 1.23
C GLU A 67 15.35 -3.68 0.41
N GLY A 68 14.53 -4.69 0.70
CA GLY A 68 14.69 -6.01 0.11
C GLY A 68 13.61 -7.03 0.41
N ASP A 69 12.90 -6.87 1.53
CA ASP A 69 12.05 -7.94 2.10
C ASP A 69 10.55 -7.84 1.78
N CYS A 70 10.21 -7.08 0.76
CA CYS A 70 8.86 -6.97 0.20
C CYS A 70 8.27 -8.29 -0.32
N CYS A 71 9.07 -9.34 -0.32
CA CYS A 71 8.96 -10.50 -1.16
C CYS A 71 8.94 -11.79 -0.35
N TYR A 72 8.46 -11.81 0.91
CA TYR A 72 8.51 -13.04 1.74
C TYR A 72 7.99 -14.30 1.01
N LEU A 73 6.88 -14.18 0.28
CA LEU A 73 6.34 -15.26 -0.56
C LEU A 73 7.30 -15.65 -1.71
N VAL A 74 7.88 -14.67 -2.39
CA VAL A 74 8.84 -14.87 -3.49
C VAL A 74 10.13 -15.49 -2.97
N SER A 75 10.67 -14.97 -1.87
CA SER A 75 11.82 -15.50 -1.14
C SER A 75 11.59 -16.95 -0.74
N ALA A 76 10.46 -17.25 -0.11
CA ALA A 76 10.11 -18.63 0.26
C ALA A 76 9.99 -19.54 -0.96
N CYS A 77 9.43 -19.05 -2.07
CA CYS A 77 9.36 -19.80 -3.32
C CYS A 77 10.75 -20.07 -3.89
N LEU A 78 11.65 -19.09 -3.93
CA LEU A 78 13.01 -19.27 -4.43
C LEU A 78 13.83 -20.19 -3.53
N ASP A 79 13.69 -20.06 -2.21
CA ASP A 79 14.35 -20.93 -1.24
C ASP A 79 13.85 -22.39 -1.40
N ALA A 80 12.54 -22.61 -1.60
CA ALA A 80 11.98 -23.94 -1.87
C ALA A 80 12.43 -24.54 -3.21
N LYS A 81 12.74 -23.68 -4.18
CA LYS A 81 13.26 -24.04 -5.51
C LYS A 81 14.79 -24.14 -5.56
N GLU A 82 15.49 -23.86 -4.46
CA GLU A 82 16.95 -23.76 -4.39
C GLU A 82 17.53 -22.77 -5.41
N LEU A 83 16.79 -21.69 -5.69
CA LEU A 83 17.18 -20.66 -6.64
C LEU A 83 17.84 -19.46 -5.94
N PRO A 84 18.80 -18.79 -6.60
CA PRO A 84 19.49 -17.66 -6.00
C PRO A 84 18.58 -16.43 -5.90
N ARG A 85 18.76 -15.63 -4.83
CA ARG A 85 18.04 -14.35 -4.65
C ARG A 85 18.40 -13.26 -5.67
N SER A 86 19.32 -13.54 -6.59
CA SER A 86 19.65 -12.70 -7.74
C SER A 86 18.83 -13.03 -9.00
N SER A 87 17.83 -13.92 -8.88
CA SER A 87 17.00 -14.37 -9.99
C SER A 87 16.23 -13.23 -10.66
N PRO A 88 15.84 -13.38 -11.95
CA PRO A 88 15.02 -12.40 -12.66
C PRO A 88 13.71 -12.09 -11.93
N GLU A 89 13.08 -13.08 -11.32
CA GLU A 89 11.82 -12.96 -10.60
C GLU A 89 11.98 -12.06 -9.37
N MET A 90 13.02 -12.28 -8.56
CA MET A 90 13.30 -11.42 -7.40
C MET A 90 13.57 -9.98 -7.81
N LYS A 91 14.36 -9.77 -8.88
CA LYS A 91 14.65 -8.42 -9.38
C LYS A 91 13.41 -7.72 -9.90
N ALA A 92 12.58 -8.42 -10.68
CA ALA A 92 11.31 -7.89 -11.17
C ALA A 92 10.38 -7.52 -10.02
N MET A 93 10.25 -8.36 -9.00
CA MET A 93 9.38 -8.09 -7.85
C MET A 93 9.87 -6.91 -7.00
N LYS A 94 11.19 -6.78 -6.80
CA LYS A 94 11.79 -5.60 -6.15
C LYS A 94 11.52 -4.32 -6.96
N HIS A 95 11.68 -4.38 -8.27
CA HIS A 95 11.41 -3.25 -9.16
C HIS A 95 9.92 -2.86 -9.16
N LEU A 96 9.02 -3.83 -9.27
CA LEU A 96 7.56 -3.64 -9.20
C LEU A 96 7.17 -2.98 -7.88
N THR A 97 7.75 -3.46 -6.77
CA THR A 97 7.43 -2.92 -5.45
C THR A 97 7.87 -1.46 -5.32
N LYS A 98 9.15 -1.17 -5.60
CA LYS A 98 9.70 0.19 -5.46
C LYS A 98 9.07 1.17 -6.44
N SER A 99 8.86 0.76 -7.69
CA SER A 99 8.51 1.66 -8.80
C SER A 99 7.01 1.81 -9.03
N PHE A 100 6.18 0.95 -8.45
CA PHE A 100 4.73 0.99 -8.66
C PHE A 100 3.94 0.83 -7.37
N ILE A 101 4.15 -0.26 -6.62
CA ILE A 101 3.32 -0.59 -5.45
C ILE A 101 3.47 0.50 -4.38
N LEU A 102 4.70 0.88 -4.01
CA LEU A 102 4.93 1.88 -2.97
C LEU A 102 4.65 3.32 -3.41
N GLN A 103 4.43 3.55 -4.72
CA GLN A 103 4.18 4.88 -5.28
C GLN A 103 2.71 5.33 -5.16
N SER A 104 1.83 4.48 -4.64
CA SER A 104 0.41 4.81 -4.49
C SER A 104 -0.12 4.37 -3.13
N PHE A 105 -1.08 5.12 -2.59
CA PHE A 105 -1.76 4.78 -1.34
C PHE A 105 -2.36 3.37 -1.35
N GLN A 106 -3.09 3.02 -2.41
CA GLN A 106 -3.67 1.68 -2.55
C GLN A 106 -2.60 0.59 -2.64
N GLY A 107 -1.50 0.85 -3.35
CA GLY A 107 -0.40 -0.10 -3.44
C GLY A 107 0.31 -0.30 -2.11
N ARG A 108 0.50 0.75 -1.30
CA ARG A 108 1.03 0.63 0.07
C ARG A 108 0.10 -0.21 0.96
N ARG A 109 -1.21 -0.01 0.89
CA ARG A 109 -2.19 -0.87 1.59
C ARG A 109 -2.09 -2.34 1.16
N ASP A 110 -1.99 -2.57 -0.14
CA ASP A 110 -1.81 -3.92 -0.70
C ASP A 110 -0.48 -4.53 -0.18
N TYR A 111 0.60 -3.75 -0.17
CA TYR A 111 1.92 -4.16 0.33
C TYR A 111 1.92 -4.61 1.79
N ILE A 112 1.29 -3.83 2.68
CA ILE A 112 1.12 -4.17 4.10
C ILE A 112 0.34 -5.47 4.24
N SER A 113 -0.78 -5.60 3.51
CA SER A 113 -1.58 -6.82 3.48
C SER A 113 -0.76 -8.02 3.03
N TYR A 114 0.11 -7.89 2.03
CA TYR A 114 0.99 -8.97 1.59
C TYR A 114 1.99 -9.39 2.67
N LYS A 115 2.65 -8.42 3.33
CA LYS A 115 3.60 -8.70 4.42
C LYS A 115 2.95 -9.47 5.58
N ARG A 116 1.71 -9.11 5.95
CA ARG A 116 0.97 -9.79 7.01
C ARG A 116 0.56 -11.22 6.62
N LYS A 117 0.06 -11.42 5.40
CA LYS A 117 -0.50 -12.72 4.96
C LYS A 117 0.57 -13.72 4.55
N ALA A 118 1.69 -13.25 3.97
CA ALA A 118 2.69 -14.13 3.37
C ALA A 118 3.30 -15.17 4.33
N PRO A 119 3.65 -14.85 5.60
CA PRO A 119 4.15 -15.87 6.54
C PRO A 119 3.16 -17.00 6.80
N GLY A 120 1.88 -16.67 7.02
CA GLY A 120 0.82 -17.68 7.23
C GLY A 120 0.61 -18.57 6.01
N ILE A 121 0.55 -17.97 4.83
CA ILE A 121 0.45 -18.70 3.55
C ILE A 121 1.64 -19.65 3.37
N VAL A 122 2.86 -19.17 3.57
CA VAL A 122 4.08 -19.97 3.39
C VAL A 122 4.11 -21.14 4.36
N GLN A 123 3.77 -20.92 5.63
CA GLN A 123 3.71 -21.98 6.63
C GLN A 123 2.66 -23.04 6.24
N ALA A 124 1.46 -22.60 5.87
CA ALA A 124 0.38 -23.49 5.46
C ALA A 124 0.72 -24.31 4.21
N ILE A 125 1.53 -23.79 3.28
CA ILE A 125 2.04 -24.55 2.12
C ILE A 125 3.12 -25.55 2.54
N LYS A 126 4.07 -25.14 3.39
CA LYS A 126 5.16 -26.01 3.86
C LYS A 126 4.66 -27.26 4.58
N ASP A 127 3.52 -27.16 5.25
CA ASP A 127 2.91 -28.28 5.98
C ASP A 127 2.13 -29.26 5.08
N ARG A 128 2.03 -28.99 3.76
CA ARG A 128 1.38 -29.88 2.78
C ARG A 128 2.32 -30.97 2.31
N LYS A 129 1.77 -32.15 1.99
CA LYS A 129 2.53 -33.25 1.39
C LYS A 129 3.01 -32.91 -0.02
N GLU A 130 2.19 -32.16 -0.75
CA GLU A 130 2.38 -31.68 -2.11
C GLU A 130 3.04 -30.29 -2.18
N ALA A 131 3.75 -29.86 -1.12
CA ALA A 131 4.35 -28.53 -1.04
C ALA A 131 5.24 -28.19 -2.25
N GLN A 132 6.03 -29.14 -2.74
CA GLN A 132 6.89 -28.93 -3.90
C GLN A 132 6.11 -28.62 -5.19
N ASP A 133 5.03 -29.35 -5.46
CA ASP A 133 4.17 -29.09 -6.63
C ASP A 133 3.49 -27.72 -6.53
N ILE A 134 3.12 -27.30 -5.32
CA ILE A 134 2.57 -25.97 -5.07
C ILE A 134 3.61 -24.89 -5.36
N TRP A 135 4.84 -25.05 -4.87
CA TRP A 135 5.94 -24.10 -5.13
C TRP A 135 6.28 -24.02 -6.61
N ASP A 136 6.25 -25.12 -7.35
CA ASP A 136 6.41 -25.11 -8.81
C ASP A 136 5.30 -24.31 -9.51
N GLY A 137 4.06 -24.44 -9.04
CA GLY A 137 2.94 -23.63 -9.53
C GLY A 137 3.10 -22.14 -9.24
N ILE A 138 3.53 -21.79 -8.03
CA ILE A 138 3.81 -20.40 -7.64
C ILE A 138 4.95 -19.82 -8.47
N HIS A 139 6.03 -20.58 -8.67
CA HIS A 139 7.18 -20.16 -9.46
C HIS A 139 6.79 -19.80 -10.89
N LYS A 140 6.00 -20.64 -11.57
CA LYS A 140 5.49 -20.34 -12.93
C LYS A 140 4.66 -19.06 -13.00
N LYS A 141 3.87 -18.78 -11.96
CA LYS A 141 3.12 -17.51 -11.86
C LYS A 141 4.08 -16.33 -11.67
N LEU A 142 5.14 -16.48 -10.87
CA LEU A 142 6.17 -15.47 -10.69
C LEU A 142 6.95 -15.18 -11.98
N GLU A 143 7.27 -16.19 -12.78
CA GLU A 143 7.88 -16.01 -14.12
C GLU A 143 6.99 -15.18 -15.04
N THR A 144 5.67 -15.42 -14.99
CA THR A 144 4.68 -14.66 -15.77
C THR A 144 4.64 -13.19 -15.31
N ILE A 145 4.58 -12.96 -14.00
CA ILE A 145 4.60 -11.61 -13.41
C ILE A 145 5.89 -10.89 -13.77
N ALA A 146 7.04 -11.55 -13.63
CA ALA A 146 8.34 -11.00 -13.97
C ALA A 146 8.40 -10.61 -15.46
N SER A 147 7.84 -11.43 -16.34
CA SER A 147 7.75 -11.13 -17.78
C SER A 147 6.92 -9.88 -18.06
N SER A 148 5.78 -9.69 -17.37
CA SER A 148 4.97 -8.47 -17.47
C SER A 148 5.74 -7.24 -16.99
N VAL A 149 6.46 -7.36 -15.88
CA VAL A 149 7.28 -6.27 -15.31
C VAL A 149 8.44 -5.91 -16.23
N HIS A 150 9.15 -6.89 -16.80
CA HIS A 150 10.24 -6.64 -17.75
C HIS A 150 9.75 -5.95 -19.03
N SER A 151 8.50 -6.20 -19.41
CA SER A 151 7.83 -5.51 -20.53
C SER A 151 7.28 -4.13 -20.14
N ASN A 152 7.70 -3.59 -18.99
CA ASN A 152 7.27 -2.31 -18.41
C ASN A 152 5.75 -2.21 -18.14
N ASN A 153 5.06 -3.35 -18.06
CA ASN A 153 3.64 -3.39 -17.73
C ASN A 153 3.46 -3.61 -16.21
N LEU A 154 3.84 -2.59 -15.45
CA LEU A 154 3.85 -2.64 -13.98
C LEU A 154 2.44 -2.79 -13.38
N ARG A 155 1.43 -2.18 -14.02
CA ARG A 155 0.04 -2.31 -13.60
C ARG A 155 -0.45 -3.75 -13.68
N GLU A 156 -0.16 -4.43 -14.80
CA GLU A 156 -0.51 -5.83 -14.97
C GLU A 156 0.29 -6.72 -14.03
N GLY A 157 1.58 -6.46 -13.87
CA GLY A 157 2.42 -7.16 -12.88
C GLY A 157 1.85 -7.06 -11.47
N HIS A 158 1.39 -5.87 -11.05
CA HIS A 158 0.74 -5.69 -9.76
C HIS A 158 -0.58 -6.46 -9.66
N ARG A 159 -1.44 -6.39 -10.69
CA ARG A 159 -2.72 -7.13 -10.73
C ARG A 159 -2.50 -8.63 -10.58
N LEU A 160 -1.59 -9.21 -11.36
CA LEU A 160 -1.27 -10.64 -11.33
C LEU A 160 -0.68 -11.06 -9.98
N TYR A 161 0.20 -10.23 -9.39
CA TYR A 161 0.74 -10.53 -8.07
C TYR A 161 -0.33 -10.47 -6.97
N LYS A 162 -1.23 -9.49 -7.03
CA LYS A 162 -2.37 -9.38 -6.13
C LYS A 162 -3.26 -10.62 -6.21
N GLU A 163 -3.59 -11.04 -7.43
CA GLU A 163 -4.39 -12.24 -7.69
C GLU A 163 -3.72 -13.50 -7.17
N LEU A 164 -2.40 -13.63 -7.35
CA LEU A 164 -1.62 -14.72 -6.78
C LEU A 164 -1.77 -14.76 -5.25
N VAL A 165 -1.55 -13.63 -4.56
CA VAL A 165 -1.61 -13.61 -3.09
C VAL A 165 -3.03 -13.93 -2.59
N LEU A 166 -4.07 -13.38 -3.22
CA LEU A 166 -5.46 -13.65 -2.86
C LEU A 166 -5.88 -15.10 -3.13
N ASP A 167 -5.43 -15.69 -4.24
CA ASP A 167 -5.66 -17.11 -4.57
C ASP A 167 -4.98 -18.04 -3.54
N LEU A 168 -3.76 -17.71 -3.12
CA LEU A 168 -3.05 -18.47 -2.09
C LEU A 168 -3.69 -18.29 -0.71
N GLU A 169 -4.08 -17.07 -0.35
CA GLU A 169 -4.81 -16.79 0.88
C GLU A 169 -6.06 -17.66 0.95
N SER A 170 -6.94 -17.59 -0.05
CA SER A 170 -8.20 -18.34 -0.07
C SER A 170 -8.04 -19.86 -0.04
N ARG A 171 -6.88 -20.40 -0.43
CA ARG A 171 -6.65 -21.86 -0.49
C ARG A 171 -6.00 -22.42 0.78
N TYR A 172 -5.23 -21.60 1.50
CA TYR A 172 -4.32 -22.11 2.52
C TYR A 172 -4.55 -21.52 3.91
N ILE A 173 -5.22 -20.37 4.03
CA ILE A 173 -5.52 -19.72 5.31
C ILE A 173 -7.00 -19.33 5.43
#